data_AF-A0A7S0Z795-F1
#
_entry.id   AF-A0A7S0Z795-F1
#
_cell.length_a   1.000
_cell.length_b   1.000
_cell.length_c   1.000
_cell.angle_alpha   90.00
_cell.angle_beta   90.00
_cell.angle_gamma   90.00
#
_symmetry.space_group_name_H-M   'P 1'
#
loop_
_entity.id
_entity.type
_entity.pdbx_description
1 polymer ?
#
loop_
_entity_poly.entity_id
_entity_poly.type
_entity_poly.pdbx_seq_one_letter_code
_entity_poly.pdbx_strand_id
1 'polypeptide(L)'
;TASLLPFARSLAEFWEFYHENAGSSAARAALAVRDLIGWSTFMREMVESSRRVPLSPAEAYAHGAYLTLLDGLGLGLGMPVEAARQIKTKCLEFLHQQLPEKEHGTLAFAAAPEGSMEQEFDIDAGGYFGSPPFKIPCGKYETKRGGFALSAPSTKKNAARIMRAMQLSKPILLEGSPGVGKTSIISALAAASGHKLVRLNLSEQTDMMDLLGADLPAAGGAAGEVVW
;
A
#
# COMPACT_ATOMS: atom_id res chain seq x y z
N THR A 1 -0.81 -22.44 0.43
CA THR A 1 -0.88 -22.24 -1.05
C THR A 1 -2.10 -22.88 -1.69
N ALA A 2 -2.50 -24.11 -1.36
CA ALA A 2 -3.67 -24.77 -1.97
C ALA A 2 -4.99 -23.98 -1.84
N SER A 3 -5.18 -23.24 -0.73
CA SER A 3 -6.36 -22.39 -0.48
C SER A 3 -6.51 -21.20 -1.44
N LEU A 4 -5.44 -20.80 -2.14
CA LEU A 4 -5.45 -19.67 -3.07
C LEU A 4 -5.69 -20.09 -4.53
N LEU A 5 -5.61 -21.38 -4.85
CA LEU A 5 -5.78 -21.89 -6.22
C LEU A 5 -7.10 -21.42 -6.88
N PRO A 6 -8.26 -21.41 -6.19
CA PRO A 6 -9.50 -20.93 -6.80
C PRO A 6 -9.42 -19.47 -7.28
N PHE A 7 -8.65 -18.63 -6.59
CA PHE A 7 -8.53 -17.21 -6.89
C PHE A 7 -7.58 -16.89 -8.05
N ALA A 8 -6.73 -17.84 -8.46
CA ALA A 8 -5.87 -17.64 -9.64
C ALA A 8 -6.71 -17.43 -10.90
N ARG A 9 -7.79 -18.21 -11.05
CA ARG A 9 -8.77 -18.03 -12.13
C ARG A 9 -9.53 -16.71 -11.98
N SER A 10 -9.99 -16.39 -10.78
CA SER A 10 -10.71 -15.14 -10.50
C SER A 10 -9.87 -13.89 -10.81
N LEU A 11 -8.56 -13.93 -10.57
CA LEU A 11 -7.64 -12.84 -10.97
C LEU A 11 -7.58 -12.65 -12.48
N ALA A 12 -7.48 -13.74 -13.25
CA ALA A 12 -7.46 -13.67 -14.71
C ALA A 12 -8.79 -13.15 -15.27
N GLU A 13 -9.92 -13.68 -14.79
CA GLU A 13 -11.26 -13.24 -15.18
C GLU A 13 -11.50 -11.76 -14.81
N PHE A 14 -11.03 -11.31 -13.65
CA PHE A 14 -11.10 -9.90 -13.26
C PHE A 14 -10.28 -9.01 -14.19
N TRP A 15 -9.08 -9.46 -14.59
CA TRP A 15 -8.23 -8.72 -15.51
C TRP A 15 -8.88 -8.57 -16.89
N GLU A 16 -9.43 -9.65 -17.45
CA GLU A 16 -10.16 -9.62 -18.72
C GLU A 16 -11.37 -8.70 -18.64
N PHE A 17 -12.21 -8.87 -17.61
CA PHE A 17 -13.37 -8.01 -17.36
C PHE A 17 -12.98 -6.53 -17.29
N TYR A 18 -11.91 -6.20 -16.57
CA TYR A 18 -11.41 -4.83 -16.48
C TYR A 18 -10.99 -4.29 -17.85
N HIS A 19 -10.26 -5.07 -18.65
CA HIS A 19 -9.77 -4.61 -19.96
C HIS A 19 -10.90 -4.37 -20.96
N GLU A 20 -11.97 -5.15 -20.88
CA GLU A 20 -13.18 -4.96 -21.67
C GLU A 20 -13.95 -3.70 -21.24
N ASN A 21 -13.94 -3.36 -19.94
CA ASN A 21 -14.74 -2.27 -19.38
C ASN A 21 -14.01 -0.94 -19.17
N ALA A 22 -12.67 -0.93 -19.13
CA ALA A 22 -11.86 0.26 -18.87
C ALA A 22 -12.00 1.34 -19.96
N GLY A 23 -12.53 0.97 -21.12
CA GLY A 23 -12.81 1.90 -22.22
C GLY A 23 -11.55 2.32 -22.96
N SER A 24 -10.80 3.28 -22.41
CA SER A 24 -9.61 3.86 -23.05
C SER A 24 -8.35 3.02 -22.87
N SER A 25 -7.35 3.21 -23.75
CA SER A 25 -6.05 2.54 -23.63
C SER A 25 -5.31 2.92 -22.34
N ALA A 26 -5.38 4.19 -21.93
CA ALA A 26 -4.78 4.67 -20.68
C ALA A 26 -5.42 4.00 -19.44
N ALA A 27 -6.74 3.82 -19.44
CA ALA A 27 -7.43 3.12 -18.37
C ALA A 27 -7.05 1.62 -18.36
N ARG A 28 -7.01 0.94 -19.52
CA ARG A 28 -6.54 -0.46 -19.57
C ARG A 28 -5.13 -0.63 -19.02
N ALA A 29 -4.23 0.32 -19.29
CA ALA A 29 -2.87 0.31 -18.79
C ALA A 29 -2.77 0.42 -17.26
N ALA A 30 -3.85 0.79 -16.56
CA ALA A 30 -3.89 0.87 -15.10
C ALA A 30 -3.87 -0.50 -14.41
N LEU A 31 -4.14 -1.60 -15.12
CA LEU A 31 -4.04 -2.96 -14.59
C LEU A 31 -3.15 -3.83 -15.47
N ALA A 32 -1.83 -3.79 -15.27
CA ALA A 32 -0.89 -4.62 -15.99
C ALA A 32 -0.72 -6.01 -15.34
N VAL A 33 -0.04 -6.91 -16.06
CA VAL A 33 0.37 -8.23 -15.53
C VAL A 33 1.21 -8.09 -14.25
N ARG A 34 2.04 -7.05 -14.15
CA ARG A 34 2.79 -6.73 -12.92
C ARG A 34 1.88 -6.54 -11.71
N ASP A 35 0.72 -5.94 -11.93
CA ASP A 35 -0.23 -5.63 -10.87
C ASP A 35 -0.95 -6.91 -10.43
N LEU A 36 -1.23 -7.85 -11.34
CA LEU A 36 -1.70 -9.20 -10.98
C LEU A 36 -0.66 -9.99 -10.17
N ILE A 37 0.63 -9.85 -10.50
CA ILE A 37 1.71 -10.43 -9.69
C ILE A 37 1.72 -9.78 -8.30
N GLY A 38 1.55 -8.46 -8.23
CA GLY A 38 1.44 -7.71 -6.97
C GLY A 38 0.27 -8.20 -6.11
N TRP A 39 -0.90 -8.38 -6.72
CA TRP A 39 -2.12 -8.85 -6.07
C TRP A 39 -1.95 -10.28 -5.55
N SER A 40 -1.50 -11.20 -6.39
CA SER A 40 -1.28 -12.60 -5.99
C SER A 40 -0.16 -12.75 -4.94
N THR A 41 0.89 -11.92 -5.00
CA THR A 41 1.93 -11.86 -3.97
C THR A 41 1.33 -11.38 -2.66
N PHE A 42 0.54 -10.30 -2.67
CA PHE A 42 -0.14 -9.81 -1.48
C PHE A 42 -1.05 -10.88 -0.86
N MET A 43 -1.81 -11.60 -1.68
CA MET A 43 -2.66 -12.68 -1.19
C MET A 43 -1.86 -13.79 -0.50
N ARG A 44 -0.75 -14.20 -1.11
CA ARG A 44 0.15 -15.20 -0.54
C ARG A 44 0.67 -14.76 0.82
N GLU A 45 1.20 -13.54 0.90
CA GLU A 45 1.72 -13.00 2.14
C GLU A 45 0.61 -12.94 3.21
N MET A 46 -0.59 -12.44 2.88
CA MET A 46 -1.63 -12.20 3.89
C MET A 46 -2.29 -13.46 4.43
N VAL A 47 -2.34 -14.55 3.67
CA VAL A 47 -2.93 -15.83 4.11
C VAL A 47 -1.90 -16.72 4.81
N GLU A 48 -0.61 -16.35 4.80
CA GLU A 48 0.44 -17.13 5.42
C GLU A 48 0.20 -17.32 6.92
N SER A 49 0.18 -18.59 7.36
CA SER A 49 -0.24 -18.94 8.73
C SER A 49 0.76 -18.51 9.80
N SER A 50 1.99 -18.17 9.42
CA SER A 50 3.00 -17.61 10.32
C SER A 50 2.73 -16.15 10.69
N ARG A 51 1.80 -15.48 9.99
CA ARG A 51 1.37 -14.13 10.36
C ARG A 51 0.61 -14.15 11.68
N ARG A 52 0.74 -13.07 12.44
CA ARG A 52 -0.06 -12.85 13.66
C ARG A 52 -1.55 -12.77 13.38
N VAL A 53 -1.92 -12.03 12.32
CA VAL A 53 -3.31 -11.86 11.88
C VAL A 53 -3.35 -12.27 10.41
N PRO A 54 -3.49 -13.58 10.12
CA PRO A 54 -3.69 -14.05 8.76
C PRO A 54 -5.10 -13.65 8.31
N LEU A 55 -5.20 -13.24 7.05
CA LEU A 55 -6.49 -12.95 6.41
C LEU A 55 -7.10 -14.24 5.85
N SER A 56 -8.43 -14.23 5.70
CA SER A 56 -9.09 -15.22 4.85
C SER A 56 -8.64 -15.03 3.38
N PRO A 57 -8.65 -16.08 2.54
CA PRO A 57 -8.41 -15.92 1.10
C PRO A 57 -9.29 -14.89 0.41
N ALA A 58 -10.56 -14.76 0.84
CA ALA A 58 -11.50 -13.79 0.32
C ALA A 58 -11.12 -12.36 0.72
N GLU A 59 -10.73 -12.15 1.98
CA GLU A 59 -10.23 -10.86 2.47
C GLU A 59 -8.95 -10.44 1.77
N ALA A 60 -8.01 -11.38 1.62
CA ALA A 60 -6.76 -11.14 0.91
C ALA A 60 -7.02 -10.79 -0.56
N TYR A 61 -7.98 -11.46 -1.21
CA TYR A 61 -8.40 -11.15 -2.58
C TYR A 61 -9.01 -9.75 -2.68
N ALA A 62 -9.95 -9.39 -1.81
CA ALA A 62 -10.58 -8.08 -1.81
C ALA A 62 -9.57 -6.95 -1.54
N HIS A 63 -8.75 -7.08 -0.49
CA HIS A 63 -7.72 -6.09 -0.18
C HIS A 63 -6.68 -5.95 -1.28
N GLY A 64 -6.32 -7.05 -1.96
CA GLY A 64 -5.44 -7.02 -3.13
C GLY A 64 -6.02 -6.20 -4.29
N ALA A 65 -7.33 -6.32 -4.57
CA ALA A 65 -8.00 -5.51 -5.60
C ALA A 65 -7.85 -4.01 -5.35
N TYR A 66 -8.06 -3.61 -4.10
CA TYR A 66 -7.90 -2.23 -3.69
C TYR A 66 -6.46 -1.76 -3.76
N LEU A 67 -5.51 -2.60 -3.29
CA LEU A 67 -4.09 -2.30 -3.31
C LEU A 67 -3.57 -2.04 -4.74
N THR A 68 -4.00 -2.84 -5.72
CA THR A 68 -3.41 -2.79 -7.06
C THR A 68 -4.18 -1.92 -8.05
N LEU A 69 -5.47 -1.66 -7.82
CA LEU A 69 -6.30 -0.93 -8.78
C LEU A 69 -7.28 0.03 -8.12
N LEU A 70 -8.16 -0.44 -7.24
CA LEU A 70 -9.36 0.34 -6.89
C LEU A 70 -9.09 1.60 -6.08
N ASP A 71 -8.01 1.63 -5.29
CA ASP A 71 -7.60 2.87 -4.60
C ASP A 71 -6.91 3.87 -5.54
N GLY A 72 -6.35 3.39 -6.67
CA GLY A 72 -5.70 4.21 -7.70
C GLY A 72 -6.63 4.71 -8.81
N LEU A 73 -7.80 4.10 -9.02
CA LEU A 73 -8.74 4.53 -10.05
C LEU A 73 -9.15 6.00 -9.88
N GLY A 74 -8.90 6.80 -10.92
CA GLY A 74 -9.18 8.25 -10.92
C GLY A 74 -8.01 9.12 -10.47
N LEU A 75 -6.86 8.52 -10.12
CA LEU A 75 -5.60 9.23 -9.86
C LEU A 75 -4.70 9.10 -11.08
N GLY A 76 -4.19 10.21 -11.62
CA GLY A 76 -3.09 10.21 -12.61
C GLY A 76 -3.39 9.65 -14.00
N LEU A 77 -4.52 8.97 -14.22
CA LEU A 77 -4.85 8.29 -15.49
C LEU A 77 -5.49 9.20 -16.56
N GLY A 78 -5.64 10.51 -16.28
CA GLY A 78 -6.33 11.45 -17.18
C GLY A 78 -7.81 11.11 -17.42
N MET A 79 -8.39 10.23 -16.60
CA MET A 79 -9.78 9.83 -16.70
C MET A 79 -10.70 10.86 -16.03
N PRO A 80 -11.88 11.15 -16.61
CA PRO A 80 -12.92 11.89 -15.91
C PRO A 80 -13.29 11.19 -14.60
N VAL A 81 -13.55 11.96 -13.55
CA VAL A 81 -13.88 11.44 -12.21
C VAL A 81 -15.11 10.54 -12.27
N GLU A 82 -16.11 10.90 -13.07
CA GLU A 82 -17.34 10.14 -13.28
C GLU A 82 -17.06 8.78 -13.94
N ALA A 83 -16.19 8.74 -14.95
CA ALA A 83 -15.82 7.50 -15.63
C ALA A 83 -15.04 6.57 -14.69
N ALA A 84 -14.09 7.11 -13.91
CA ALA A 84 -13.36 6.36 -12.89
C ALA A 84 -14.31 5.78 -11.82
N ARG A 85 -15.30 6.58 -11.39
CA ARG A 85 -16.33 6.13 -10.44
C ARG A 85 -17.18 4.99 -11.01
N GLN A 86 -17.63 5.10 -12.25
CA GLN A 86 -18.42 4.06 -12.92
C GLN A 86 -17.64 2.75 -13.07
N ILE A 87 -16.39 2.82 -13.53
CA ILE A 87 -15.53 1.64 -13.66
C ILE A 87 -15.28 1.00 -12.29
N LYS A 88 -15.03 1.82 -11.26
CA LYS A 88 -14.87 1.32 -9.89
C LYS A 88 -16.12 0.59 -9.41
N THR A 89 -17.32 1.13 -9.63
CA THR A 89 -18.58 0.46 -9.28
C THR A 89 -18.71 -0.88 -9.99
N LYS A 90 -18.48 -0.93 -11.30
CA LYS A 90 -18.50 -2.19 -12.08
C LYS A 90 -17.51 -3.22 -11.55
N CYS A 91 -16.29 -2.81 -11.21
CA CYS A 91 -15.30 -3.70 -10.62
C CYS A 91 -15.74 -4.24 -9.26
N LEU A 92 -16.38 -3.42 -8.42
CA LEU A 92 -16.88 -3.86 -7.12
C LEU A 92 -18.03 -4.86 -7.26
N GLU A 93 -18.96 -4.62 -8.20
CA GLU A 93 -20.04 -5.56 -8.52
C GLU A 93 -19.48 -6.90 -9.00
N PHE A 94 -18.48 -6.86 -9.89
CA PHE A 94 -17.83 -8.08 -10.39
C PHE A 94 -17.08 -8.84 -9.28
N LEU A 95 -16.35 -8.15 -8.41
CA LEU A 95 -15.73 -8.78 -7.24
C LEU A 95 -16.76 -9.41 -6.30
N HIS A 96 -17.91 -8.75 -6.10
CA HIS A 96 -19.00 -9.30 -5.30
C HIS A 96 -19.50 -10.63 -5.87
N GLN A 97 -19.60 -10.74 -7.19
CA GLN A 97 -20.04 -11.97 -7.87
C GLN A 97 -19.00 -13.09 -7.78
N GLN A 98 -17.71 -12.75 -7.73
CA GLN A 98 -16.62 -13.74 -7.57
C GLN A 98 -16.47 -14.24 -6.13
N LEU A 99 -17.00 -13.51 -5.14
CA LEU A 99 -16.92 -13.85 -3.73
C LEU A 99 -18.16 -14.62 -3.27
N PRO A 100 -18.01 -15.65 -2.40
CA PRO A 100 -19.14 -16.31 -1.76
C PRO A 100 -20.01 -15.32 -0.96
N GLU A 101 -21.33 -15.51 -0.93
CA GLU A 101 -22.27 -14.60 -0.23
C GLU A 101 -21.88 -14.32 1.24
N LYS A 102 -21.42 -15.36 1.94
CA LYS A 102 -20.96 -15.23 3.34
C LYS A 102 -19.75 -14.30 3.53
N GLU A 103 -18.96 -14.08 2.48
CA GLU A 103 -17.77 -13.23 2.50
C GLU A 103 -18.06 -11.82 1.97
N HIS A 104 -19.27 -11.49 1.53
CA HIS A 104 -19.59 -10.19 0.94
C HIS A 104 -19.22 -8.98 1.81
N GLY A 105 -19.21 -9.14 3.13
CA GLY A 105 -18.73 -8.12 4.08
C GLY A 105 -17.25 -7.73 3.89
N THR A 106 -16.43 -8.59 3.28
CA THR A 106 -15.01 -8.32 3.07
C THR A 106 -14.75 -7.14 2.13
N LEU A 107 -15.62 -6.88 1.16
CA LEU A 107 -15.43 -5.75 0.24
C LEU A 107 -15.63 -4.42 0.96
N ALA A 108 -16.63 -4.34 1.85
CA ALA A 108 -16.83 -3.17 2.70
C ALA A 108 -15.64 -2.94 3.63
N PHE A 109 -15.13 -4.02 4.24
CA PHE A 109 -13.93 -3.97 5.07
C PHE A 109 -12.69 -3.54 4.26
N ALA A 110 -12.53 -4.01 3.03
CA ALA A 110 -11.46 -3.60 2.14
C ALA A 110 -11.61 -2.15 1.65
N ALA A 111 -12.83 -1.62 1.54
CA ALA A 111 -13.08 -0.21 1.20
C ALA A 111 -12.69 0.76 2.31
N ALA A 112 -12.79 0.30 3.57
CA ALA A 112 -12.54 1.04 4.80
C ALA A 112 -11.65 0.22 5.75
N PRO A 113 -10.38 -0.04 5.39
CA PRO A 113 -9.46 -0.86 6.19
C PRO A 113 -9.15 -0.28 7.57
N GLU A 114 -9.46 1.00 7.80
CA GLU A 114 -9.39 1.64 9.11
C GLU A 114 -10.45 1.13 10.10
N GLY A 115 -11.40 0.30 9.65
CA GLY A 115 -12.51 -0.23 10.45
C GLY A 115 -13.58 0.82 10.76
N SER A 116 -14.32 0.62 11.85
CA SER A 116 -15.25 1.63 12.37
C SER A 116 -14.48 2.86 12.88
N MET A 117 -15.17 4.00 13.05
CA MET A 117 -14.54 5.22 13.61
C MET A 117 -13.84 4.96 14.96
N GLU A 118 -14.28 3.95 15.71
CA GLU A 118 -13.79 3.58 17.04
C GLU A 118 -12.45 2.82 17.04
N GLN A 119 -12.06 2.17 15.94
CA GLN A 119 -10.78 1.43 15.89
C GLN A 119 -9.62 2.37 15.62
N GLU A 120 -8.88 2.77 16.65
CA GLU A 120 -7.73 3.65 16.51
C GLU A 120 -6.44 2.91 16.13
N PHE A 121 -5.48 3.65 15.57
CA PHE A 121 -4.11 3.17 15.40
C PHE A 121 -3.46 3.01 16.76
N ASP A 122 -3.05 1.79 17.09
CA ASP A 122 -2.49 1.46 18.39
C ASP A 122 -1.19 0.66 18.25
N ILE A 123 -0.50 0.50 19.39
CA ILE A 123 0.60 -0.44 19.54
C ILE A 123 0.07 -1.60 20.38
N ASP A 124 0.09 -2.81 19.83
CA ASP A 124 -0.31 -3.99 20.58
C ASP A 124 0.76 -4.43 21.60
N ALA A 125 0.36 -5.31 22.52
CA ALA A 125 1.23 -5.85 23.56
C ALA A 125 2.48 -6.56 23.02
N GLY A 126 2.46 -6.97 21.75
CA GLY A 126 3.59 -7.62 21.10
C GLY A 126 4.47 -6.66 20.31
N GLY A 127 4.29 -5.33 20.47
CA GLY A 127 5.16 -4.32 19.85
C GLY A 127 4.89 -4.09 18.37
N TYR A 128 3.64 -4.20 17.92
CA TYR A 128 3.27 -3.90 16.54
C TYR A 128 2.32 -2.71 16.49
N PHE A 129 2.61 -1.77 15.59
CA PHE A 129 1.81 -0.58 15.35
C PHE A 129 0.86 -0.79 14.16
N GLY A 130 -0.40 -0.36 14.29
CA GLY A 130 -1.33 -0.34 13.16
C GLY A 130 -2.80 -0.35 13.56
N SER A 131 -3.67 -0.59 12.59
CA SER A 131 -5.08 -0.89 12.79
C SER A 131 -5.38 -2.25 12.18
N PRO A 132 -6.23 -3.11 12.79
CA PRO A 132 -6.61 -4.37 12.18
C PRO A 132 -7.14 -4.16 10.74
N PRO A 133 -6.73 -4.99 9.76
CA PRO A 133 -5.89 -6.17 9.90
C PRO A 133 -4.39 -5.90 9.66
N PHE A 134 -4.00 -4.66 9.39
CA PHE A 134 -2.64 -4.32 8.95
C PHE A 134 -1.83 -3.69 10.06
N LYS A 135 -0.87 -4.46 10.58
CA LYS A 135 0.12 -3.99 11.55
C LYS A 135 1.54 -4.19 11.04
N ILE A 136 2.45 -3.36 11.51
CA ILE A 136 3.90 -3.46 11.25
C ILE A 136 4.65 -3.56 12.58
N PRO A 137 5.80 -4.25 12.64
CA PRO A 137 6.62 -4.28 13.85
C PRO A 137 7.05 -2.85 14.20
N CYS A 138 7.08 -2.49 15.48
CA CYS A 138 7.63 -1.22 15.93
C CYS A 138 9.15 -1.18 15.73
N GLY A 139 9.66 0.01 15.43
CA GLY A 139 11.10 0.24 15.33
C GLY A 139 11.77 0.43 16.70
N LYS A 140 13.06 0.76 16.67
CA LYS A 140 13.92 0.89 17.86
C LYS A 140 13.87 2.27 18.53
N TYR A 141 13.16 3.22 17.93
CA TYR A 141 13.12 4.61 18.40
C TYR A 141 11.89 4.85 19.27
N GLU A 142 11.97 5.87 20.12
CA GLU A 142 10.87 6.25 21.01
C GLU A 142 9.60 6.53 20.22
N THR A 143 8.52 5.84 20.59
CA THR A 143 7.21 6.00 19.97
C THR A 143 6.52 7.22 20.56
N LYS A 144 6.17 8.17 19.71
CA LYS A 144 5.27 9.27 20.12
C LYS A 144 3.85 8.79 19.87
N ARG A 145 3.05 8.60 20.94
CA ARG A 145 1.63 8.23 20.80
C ARG A 145 1.00 9.16 19.77
N GLY A 146 0.43 8.56 18.72
CA GLY A 146 -0.04 9.25 17.52
C GLY A 146 -0.87 10.46 17.91
N GLY A 147 -0.28 11.65 17.77
CA GLY A 147 -1.01 12.89 18.04
C GLY A 147 -2.20 13.01 17.08
N PHE A 148 -3.02 14.03 17.32
CA PHE A 148 -4.15 14.52 16.50
C PHE A 148 -4.01 14.37 14.97
N ALA A 149 -2.78 14.28 14.44
CA ALA A 149 -2.48 14.06 13.03
C ALA A 149 -3.09 12.77 12.43
N LEU A 150 -3.17 11.65 13.15
CA LEU A 150 -3.68 10.37 12.60
C LEU A 150 -5.17 10.12 12.90
N SER A 151 -5.82 10.95 13.72
CA SER A 151 -7.23 10.76 14.10
C SER A 151 -8.21 11.38 13.11
N ALA A 152 -7.78 12.33 12.28
CA ALA A 152 -8.63 12.95 11.25
C ALA A 152 -9.13 11.89 10.25
N PRO A 153 -10.43 11.83 9.90
CA PRO A 153 -11.01 10.74 9.11
C PRO A 153 -10.31 10.46 7.78
N SER A 154 -9.99 11.50 7.01
CA SER A 154 -9.30 11.35 5.71
C SER A 154 -7.86 10.88 5.87
N THR A 155 -7.14 11.38 6.88
CA THR A 155 -5.78 10.94 7.19
C THR A 155 -5.76 9.50 7.68
N LYS A 156 -6.71 9.12 8.55
CA LYS A 156 -6.85 7.77 9.08
C LYS A 156 -7.05 6.76 7.95
N LYS A 157 -7.96 7.05 7.02
CA LYS A 157 -8.20 6.23 5.83
C LYS A 157 -6.95 6.08 4.95
N ASN A 158 -6.25 7.18 4.68
CA ASN A 158 -5.01 7.13 3.89
C ASN A 158 -3.90 6.39 4.63
N ALA A 159 -3.80 6.52 5.95
CA ALA A 159 -2.85 5.77 6.77
C ALA A 159 -3.14 4.28 6.69
N ALA A 160 -4.40 3.85 6.78
CA ALA A 160 -4.78 2.45 6.67
C ALA A 160 -4.47 1.85 5.29
N ARG A 161 -4.63 2.63 4.22
CA ARG A 161 -4.18 2.24 2.86
C ARG A 161 -2.67 2.08 2.78
N ILE A 162 -1.91 2.99 3.37
CA ILE A 162 -0.45 2.89 3.46
C ILE A 162 -0.05 1.63 4.24
N MET A 163 -0.72 1.36 5.37
CA MET A 163 -0.48 0.17 6.18
C MET A 163 -0.77 -1.13 5.41
N ARG A 164 -1.80 -1.15 4.55
CA ARG A 164 -2.03 -2.25 3.60
C ARG A 164 -0.87 -2.40 2.61
N ALA A 165 -0.40 -1.31 2.03
CA ALA A 165 0.71 -1.37 1.07
C ALA A 165 2.04 -1.80 1.72
N MET A 166 2.28 -1.41 2.98
CA MET A 166 3.46 -1.81 3.78
C MET A 166 3.52 -3.31 4.07
N GLN A 167 2.44 -4.05 3.80
CA GLN A 167 2.44 -5.50 3.90
C GLN A 167 3.27 -6.20 2.82
N LEU A 168 3.56 -5.50 1.72
CA LEU A 168 4.52 -5.96 0.72
C LEU A 168 5.86 -5.30 0.97
N SER A 169 6.95 -6.07 0.87
CA SER A 169 8.32 -5.55 0.89
C SER A 169 8.69 -4.87 -0.45
N LYS A 170 7.91 -3.85 -0.84
CA LYS A 170 8.10 -3.06 -2.07
C LYS A 170 8.07 -1.57 -1.75
N PRO A 171 8.83 -0.73 -2.48
CA PRO A 171 8.72 0.72 -2.36
C PRO A 171 7.29 1.20 -2.64
N ILE A 172 6.81 2.15 -1.82
CA ILE A 172 5.46 2.73 -1.95
C ILE A 172 5.60 4.15 -2.49
N LEU A 173 4.92 4.43 -3.61
CA LEU A 173 4.80 5.78 -4.16
C LEU A 173 3.51 6.42 -3.63
N LEU A 174 3.60 7.64 -3.09
CA LEU A 174 2.45 8.41 -2.66
C LEU A 174 2.11 9.50 -3.69
N GLU A 175 0.98 9.32 -4.36
CA GLU A 175 0.46 10.28 -5.33
C GLU A 175 -0.67 11.14 -4.76
N GLY A 176 -0.88 12.32 -5.34
CA GLY A 176 -1.94 13.26 -4.97
C GLY A 176 -1.46 14.71 -5.03
N SER A 177 -2.40 15.65 -4.93
CA SER A 177 -2.12 17.09 -5.07
C SER A 177 -1.05 17.59 -4.06
N PRO A 178 -0.32 18.68 -4.38
CA PRO A 178 0.52 19.36 -3.40
C PRO A 178 -0.29 19.79 -2.17
N GLY A 179 0.33 19.80 -0.98
CA GLY A 179 -0.29 20.27 0.26
C GLY A 179 -1.25 19.31 0.97
N VAL A 180 -1.61 18.15 0.39
CA VAL A 180 -2.56 17.18 1.00
C VAL A 180 -2.01 16.38 2.20
N GLY A 181 -0.80 16.68 2.66
CA GLY A 181 -0.22 16.06 3.86
C GLY A 181 0.54 14.74 3.66
N LYS A 182 0.96 14.40 2.42
CA LYS A 182 1.76 13.18 2.12
C LYS A 182 3.02 13.03 2.99
N THR A 183 3.76 14.12 3.18
CA THR A 183 4.93 14.12 4.06
C THR A 183 4.52 13.98 5.51
N SER A 184 3.47 14.69 5.92
CA SER A 184 2.99 14.72 7.31
C SER A 184 2.51 13.35 7.78
N ILE A 185 1.80 12.61 6.93
CA ILE A 185 1.30 11.27 7.27
C ILE A 185 2.45 10.27 7.45
N ILE A 186 3.50 10.32 6.61
CA ILE A 186 4.68 9.48 6.76
C ILE A 186 5.46 9.83 8.02
N SER A 187 5.63 11.12 8.31
CA SER A 187 6.25 11.57 9.57
C SER A 187 5.48 11.11 10.80
N ALA A 188 4.15 11.18 10.76
CA ALA A 188 3.30 10.72 11.85
C ALA A 188 3.38 9.20 12.02
N LEU A 189 3.32 8.42 10.93
CA LEU A 189 3.45 6.97 10.97
C LEU A 189 4.82 6.52 11.51
N ALA A 190 5.92 7.16 11.06
CA ALA A 190 7.26 6.85 11.53
C ALA A 190 7.41 7.12 13.03
N ALA A 191 6.95 8.29 13.50
CA ALA A 191 7.00 8.64 14.93
C ALA A 191 6.11 7.74 15.80
N ALA A 192 4.92 7.38 15.31
CA ALA A 192 3.99 6.53 16.05
C ALA A 192 4.45 5.06 16.11
N SER A 193 5.11 4.56 15.06
CA SER A 193 5.64 3.20 14.99
C SER A 193 7.08 3.06 15.50
N GLY A 194 7.75 4.14 15.91
CA GLY A 194 9.12 4.09 16.43
C GLY A 194 10.18 3.85 15.36
N HIS A 195 9.93 4.23 14.10
CA HIS A 195 10.88 4.15 13.01
C HIS A 195 11.61 5.48 12.77
N LYS A 196 12.88 5.40 12.36
CA LYS A 196 13.62 6.58 11.90
C LYS A 196 13.08 7.02 10.54
N LEU A 197 12.63 8.28 10.46
CA LEU A 197 12.36 8.91 9.19
C LEU A 197 13.65 9.49 8.60
N VAL A 198 14.07 8.99 7.44
CA VAL A 198 15.14 9.58 6.65
C VAL A 198 14.50 10.34 5.50
N ARG A 199 14.82 11.62 5.37
CA ARG A 199 14.33 12.47 4.29
C ARG A 199 15.45 12.68 3.27
N LEU A 200 15.25 12.14 2.07
CA LEU A 200 16.10 12.40 0.92
C LEU A 200 15.35 13.35 -0.01
N ASN A 201 15.91 14.53 -0.24
CA ASN A 201 15.38 15.47 -1.23
C ASN A 201 16.11 15.22 -2.54
N LEU A 202 15.40 14.78 -3.56
CA LEU A 202 15.96 14.58 -4.90
C LEU A 202 15.61 15.79 -5.77
N SER A 203 16.56 16.25 -6.56
CA SER A 203 16.39 17.27 -7.59
C SER A 203 17.11 16.85 -8.88
N GLU A 204 16.97 17.63 -9.95
CA GLU A 204 17.72 17.40 -11.20
C GLU A 204 19.24 17.52 -11.02
N GLN A 205 19.70 18.11 -9.91
CA GLN A 205 21.12 18.25 -9.58
C GLN A 205 21.63 17.14 -8.66
N THR A 206 20.74 16.26 -8.15
CA THR A 206 21.18 15.13 -7.32
C THR A 206 21.84 14.08 -8.19
N ASP A 207 23.09 13.74 -7.87
CA ASP A 207 23.84 12.72 -8.60
C ASP A 207 24.00 11.41 -7.78
N MET A 208 24.65 10.42 -8.38
CA MET A 208 24.87 9.12 -7.73
C MET A 208 25.82 9.22 -6.53
N MET A 209 26.76 10.17 -6.57
CA MET A 209 27.77 10.36 -5.52
C MET A 209 27.14 10.97 -4.27
N ASP A 210 26.11 11.82 -4.43
CA ASP A 210 25.29 12.33 -3.31
C ASP A 210 24.56 11.22 -2.55
N LEU A 211 24.21 10.11 -3.24
CA LEU A 211 23.42 9.02 -2.68
C LEU A 211 24.28 7.86 -2.16
N LEU A 212 25.33 7.49 -2.89
CA LEU A 212 26.18 6.34 -2.59
C LEU A 212 27.48 6.72 -1.87
N GLY A 213 27.82 8.01 -1.83
CA GLY A 213 29.11 8.50 -1.38
C GLY A 213 30.08 8.69 -2.54
N ALA A 214 31.11 9.51 -2.31
CA ALA A 214 32.20 9.74 -3.24
C ALA A 214 33.51 9.26 -2.63
N ASP A 215 34.37 8.71 -3.47
CA ASP A 215 35.75 8.41 -3.15
C ASP A 215 36.50 9.71 -2.79
N LEU A 216 36.76 9.92 -1.51
CA LEU A 216 37.60 11.03 -1.06
C LEU A 216 39.06 10.58 -1.03
N PRO A 217 40.00 11.37 -1.58
CA PRO A 217 41.42 11.07 -1.45
C PRO A 217 41.80 11.09 0.03
N ALA A 218 42.46 10.02 0.49
CA ALA A 218 42.94 9.94 1.86
C ALA A 218 43.86 11.14 2.14
N ALA A 219 43.54 11.97 3.15
CA ALA A 219 44.39 13.09 3.55
C ALA A 219 45.72 12.54 4.10
N GLY A 220 46.73 12.45 3.23
CA GLY A 220 48.06 11.92 3.53
C GLY A 220 48.32 10.48 3.06
N GLY A 221 47.40 9.84 2.33
CA GLY A 221 47.61 8.52 1.74
C GLY A 221 48.43 8.57 0.44
N ALA A 222 49.10 7.47 0.11
CA ALA A 222 49.84 7.38 -1.15
C ALA A 222 48.89 7.53 -2.35
N ALA A 223 49.40 7.99 -3.50
CA ALA A 223 48.58 8.13 -4.71
C ALA A 223 47.88 6.78 -5.04
N GLY A 224 46.53 6.78 -4.99
CA GLY A 224 45.70 5.59 -5.18
C GLY A 224 44.98 5.08 -3.93
N GLU A 225 45.14 5.73 -2.77
CA GLU A 225 44.48 5.35 -1.52
C GLU A 225 43.16 6.13 -1.32
N VAL A 226 42.08 5.39 -1.14
CA VAL A 226 40.71 5.91 -1.07
C VAL A 226 40.08 5.51 0.26
N VAL A 227 39.34 6.44 0.89
CA VAL A 227 38.63 6.19 2.15
C VAL A 227 37.13 6.38 1.92
N TRP A 228 36.34 5.47 2.50
CA TRP A 228 34.87 5.44 2.41
C TRP A 228 34.21 6.29 3.49
#